data_AF-A0A9P8JJP0-F1
#
_entry.id   AF-A0A9P8JJP0-F1
#
_cell.length_a   1.000
_cell.length_b   1.000
_cell.length_c   1.000
_cell.angle_alpha   90.00
_cell.angle_beta   90.00
_cell.angle_gamma   90.00
#
_symmetry.space_group_name_H-M   'P 1'
#
loop_
_entity.id
_entity.type
_entity.pdbx_description
1 polymer ?
#
loop_
_entity_poly.entity_id
_entity_poly.type
_entity_poly.pdbx_seq_one_letter_code
_entity_poly.pdbx_strand_id
1 'polypeptide(L)'
;MASNNVCNSCVRALRQASARQINGRMVHSRLSPRGQFLGRTFTTTASRFEAGKSQDGPDASTMQKFAQRMRAQKQMKAATEPYVAYGATEDLFRACARAGDYTMPTVAEGEEPLRSAKGEDLGVGSGWWYEELGLTPTFNTWAQITFLHMYLVTVRLRMFPQQHAHHWHQNLLDHYFYAAEDRMAALHNIAARSVRNKYLKDLFVQWRGVLAAYDEGLVKGDAVLATAVWRNVFGGDENADAAAVANVVSYMRKNLRDLDRVHDSDIASGDISFSDPVR
;
A
#
# COMPACT_ATOMS: atom_id res chain seq x y z
N MET A 1 -11.43 -32.34 9.64
CA MET A 1 -12.88 -32.22 9.40
C MET A 1 -13.27 -30.77 9.66
N ALA A 2 -13.37 -29.95 8.61
CA ALA A 2 -13.68 -28.53 8.73
C ALA A 2 -15.21 -28.34 8.66
N SER A 3 -15.78 -27.72 9.69
CA SER A 3 -17.21 -27.44 9.79
C SER A 3 -17.57 -26.20 8.96
N ASN A 4 -18.28 -26.39 7.85
CA ASN A 4 -18.89 -25.34 7.05
C ASN A 4 -20.21 -24.89 7.68
N ASN A 5 -20.18 -23.87 8.53
CA ASN A 5 -21.41 -23.19 8.96
C ASN A 5 -21.43 -21.76 8.41
N VAL A 6 -22.08 -21.60 7.25
CA VAL A 6 -22.43 -20.30 6.70
C VAL A 6 -23.63 -19.76 7.49
N CYS A 7 -23.50 -18.54 8.00
CA CYS A 7 -24.55 -17.90 8.81
C CYS A 7 -25.83 -17.63 7.99
N ASN A 8 -26.99 -17.87 8.61
CA ASN A 8 -28.31 -17.67 8.00
C ASN A 8 -28.58 -16.20 7.56
N SER A 9 -27.86 -15.23 8.13
CA SER A 9 -27.94 -13.82 7.73
C SER A 9 -27.31 -13.58 6.34
N CYS A 10 -26.17 -14.22 6.05
CA CYS A 10 -25.49 -14.12 4.75
C CYS A 10 -26.33 -14.72 3.62
N VAL A 11 -27.04 -15.83 3.89
CA VAL A 11 -27.91 -16.49 2.89
C VAL A 11 -29.14 -15.64 2.55
N ARG A 12 -29.72 -14.91 3.52
CA ARG A 12 -30.86 -14.03 3.28
C ARG A 12 -30.49 -12.80 2.46
N ALA A 13 -29.33 -12.20 2.71
CA ALA A 13 -28.85 -11.05 1.95
C ALA A 13 -28.63 -11.39 0.45
N LEU A 14 -28.07 -12.57 0.17
CA LEU A 14 -27.85 -13.04 -1.21
C LEU A 14 -29.15 -13.30 -1.96
N ARG A 15 -30.20 -13.80 -1.28
CA ARG A 15 -31.50 -14.06 -1.91
C ARG A 15 -32.27 -12.79 -2.26
N GLN A 16 -32.09 -11.71 -1.52
CA GLN A 16 -32.78 -10.43 -1.79
C GLN A 16 -32.12 -9.63 -2.93
N ALA A 17 -30.84 -9.85 -3.23
CA ALA A 17 -30.13 -9.11 -4.28
C ALA A 17 -30.47 -9.56 -5.72
N SER A 18 -31.05 -10.75 -5.92
CA SER A 18 -31.30 -11.31 -7.26
C SER A 18 -32.63 -10.89 -7.92
N ALA A 19 -33.44 -10.04 -7.29
CA ALA A 19 -34.77 -9.67 -7.80
C ALA A 19 -34.88 -8.24 -8.36
N ARG A 20 -33.86 -7.76 -9.09
CA ARG A 20 -33.99 -6.56 -9.95
C ARG A 20 -33.76 -6.94 -11.41
N GLN A 21 -34.86 -7.36 -12.04
CA GLN A 21 -34.99 -7.50 -13.49
C GLN A 21 -34.98 -6.10 -14.11
N ILE A 22 -33.93 -5.77 -14.87
CA ILE A 22 -33.93 -4.64 -15.79
C ILE A 22 -34.16 -5.21 -17.18
N ASN A 23 -35.35 -4.92 -17.73
CA ASN A 23 -35.73 -5.19 -19.11
C ASN A 23 -34.87 -4.36 -20.07
N GLY A 24 -34.25 -4.99 -21.08
CA GLY A 24 -33.78 -4.26 -22.26
C GLY A 24 -32.62 -4.88 -23.03
N ARG A 25 -32.95 -5.74 -24.00
CA ARG A 25 -32.29 -5.97 -25.31
C ARG A 25 -30.78 -5.73 -25.44
N MET A 26 -30.02 -6.79 -25.71
CA MET A 26 -28.74 -6.67 -26.43
C MET A 26 -28.67 -7.71 -27.58
N VAL A 27 -28.26 -7.21 -28.73
CA VAL A 27 -28.28 -7.84 -30.05
C VAL A 27 -27.08 -8.78 -30.22
N HIS A 28 -27.31 -10.01 -30.66
CA HIS A 28 -26.24 -10.92 -31.07
C HIS A 28 -25.74 -10.58 -32.48
N SER A 29 -24.56 -9.97 -32.60
CA SER A 29 -23.83 -9.88 -33.87
C SER A 29 -23.00 -11.14 -34.09
N ARG A 30 -23.44 -11.99 -35.04
CA ARG A 30 -22.66 -13.11 -35.57
C ARG A 30 -21.56 -12.58 -36.49
N LEU A 31 -20.30 -12.95 -36.24
CA LEU A 31 -19.20 -12.77 -37.18
C LEU A 31 -19.10 -14.02 -38.08
N SER A 32 -19.19 -13.82 -39.40
CA SER A 32 -18.91 -14.83 -40.43
C SER A 32 -17.50 -14.61 -41.01
N PRO A 33 -16.74 -15.67 -41.34
CA PRO A 33 -15.37 -15.57 -41.83
C PRO A 33 -15.27 -15.60 -43.37
N ARG A 34 -14.07 -15.25 -43.88
CA ARG A 34 -13.51 -15.36 -45.25
C ARG A 34 -13.64 -14.16 -46.19
N GLY A 35 -12.47 -13.60 -46.49
CA GLY A 35 -12.15 -12.94 -47.76
C GLY A 35 -10.68 -13.21 -48.10
N GLN A 36 -10.44 -14.19 -48.97
CA GLN A 36 -9.17 -14.40 -49.66
C GLN A 36 -9.03 -13.35 -50.75
N PHE A 37 -7.86 -12.75 -50.96
CA PHE A 37 -7.50 -12.23 -52.29
C PHE A 37 -5.98 -12.30 -52.53
N LEU A 38 -5.65 -13.29 -53.37
CA LEU A 38 -4.68 -13.35 -54.47
C LEU A 38 -3.46 -12.43 -54.49
N GLY A 39 -2.31 -13.08 -54.67
CA GLY A 39 -1.03 -12.45 -54.93
C GLY A 39 -0.86 -11.87 -56.33
N ARG A 40 0.20 -11.07 -56.46
CA ARG A 40 0.84 -10.72 -57.72
C ARG A 40 2.34 -10.60 -57.50
N THR A 41 3.06 -11.51 -58.11
CA THR A 41 4.50 -11.49 -58.36
C THR A 41 4.83 -10.44 -59.43
N PHE A 42 5.91 -9.69 -59.22
CA PHE A 42 6.64 -8.99 -60.29
C PHE A 42 8.15 -9.20 -60.06
N THR A 43 8.77 -9.95 -60.97
CA THR A 43 10.19 -9.88 -61.36
C THR A 43 10.38 -8.57 -62.15
N THR A 44 11.41 -7.75 -61.98
CA THR A 44 12.83 -7.81 -62.38
C THR A 44 13.38 -6.41 -62.03
N THR A 45 14.61 -6.15 -61.59
CA THR A 45 15.87 -6.12 -62.35
C THR A 45 17.03 -5.88 -61.37
N ALA A 46 18.18 -6.51 -61.60
CA ALA A 46 19.41 -6.18 -60.89
C ALA A 46 20.05 -4.92 -61.52
N SER A 47 20.19 -3.85 -60.75
CA SER A 47 21.03 -2.71 -61.11
C SER A 47 22.26 -2.68 -60.19
N ARG A 48 23.43 -2.74 -60.83
CA ARG A 48 24.74 -2.55 -60.21
C ARG A 48 24.87 -1.08 -59.84
N PHE A 49 24.99 -0.79 -58.54
CA PHE A 49 25.35 0.54 -58.02
C PHE A 49 26.62 0.46 -57.18
N GLU A 50 27.39 1.53 -57.32
CA GLU A 50 28.78 1.75 -56.94
C GLU A 50 29.04 1.80 -55.43
N ALA A 51 30.32 1.69 -55.06
CA ALA A 51 30.81 1.76 -53.69
C ALA A 51 30.41 3.07 -52.99
N GLY A 52 29.45 2.95 -52.07
CA GLY A 52 29.02 4.00 -51.14
C GLY A 52 29.76 3.92 -49.80
N LYS A 53 30.00 5.11 -49.23
CA LYS A 53 30.78 5.40 -48.02
C LYS A 53 30.31 4.66 -46.76
N SER A 54 31.24 4.55 -45.81
CA SER A 54 31.15 4.06 -44.42
C SER A 54 29.74 4.07 -43.80
N GLN A 55 29.29 2.90 -43.34
CA GLN A 55 28.11 2.74 -42.52
C GLN A 55 28.30 3.50 -41.19
N ASP A 56 27.38 4.43 -40.91
CA ASP A 56 27.22 5.00 -39.58
C ASP A 56 26.96 3.88 -38.57
N GLY A 57 27.78 3.84 -37.53
CA GLY A 57 27.56 2.98 -36.37
C GLY A 57 26.22 3.29 -35.71
N PRO A 58 25.68 2.38 -34.88
CA PRO A 58 24.40 2.57 -34.22
C PRO A 58 24.39 3.92 -33.49
N ASP A 59 23.43 4.77 -33.88
CA ASP A 59 23.23 6.11 -33.36
C ASP A 59 23.36 6.12 -31.82
N ALA A 60 24.20 7.01 -31.29
CA ALA A 60 24.56 7.06 -29.86
C ALA A 60 23.33 7.12 -28.96
N SER A 61 22.25 7.76 -29.43
CA SER A 61 20.93 7.82 -28.80
C SER A 61 20.30 6.42 -28.62
N THR A 62 20.46 5.54 -29.60
CA THR A 62 19.95 4.17 -29.57
C THR A 62 20.75 3.29 -28.61
N MET A 63 22.08 3.42 -28.61
CA MET A 63 22.94 2.75 -27.62
C MET A 63 22.67 3.23 -26.20
N GLN A 64 22.39 4.52 -26.01
CA GLN A 64 22.07 5.10 -24.71
C GLN A 64 20.71 4.60 -24.20
N LYS A 65 19.69 4.51 -25.06
CA LYS A 65 18.38 3.88 -24.74
C LYS A 65 18.50 2.39 -24.44
N PHE A 66 19.35 1.68 -25.17
CA PHE A 66 19.62 0.26 -24.91
C PHE A 66 20.35 0.05 -23.58
N ALA A 67 21.38 0.85 -23.30
CA ALA A 67 22.10 0.83 -22.04
C ALA A 67 21.21 1.21 -20.85
N GLN A 68 20.29 2.16 -21.03
CA GLN A 68 19.31 2.55 -20.02
C GLN A 68 18.28 1.43 -19.76
N ARG A 69 17.81 0.74 -20.81
CA ARG A 69 16.99 -0.48 -20.67
C ARG A 69 17.72 -1.61 -19.95
N MET A 70 19.00 -1.83 -20.28
CA MET A 70 19.82 -2.84 -19.60
C MET A 70 20.08 -2.49 -18.14
N ARG A 71 20.25 -1.20 -17.80
CA ARG A 71 20.37 -0.73 -16.41
C ARG A 71 19.07 -0.89 -15.64
N ALA A 72 17.93 -0.51 -16.22
CA ALA A 72 16.61 -0.72 -15.65
C ALA A 72 16.34 -2.23 -15.42
N GLN A 73 16.70 -3.06 -16.38
CA GLN A 73 16.56 -4.52 -16.28
C GLN A 73 17.50 -5.12 -15.22
N LYS A 74 18.72 -4.57 -15.08
CA LYS A 74 19.67 -4.94 -14.01
C LYS A 74 19.19 -4.47 -12.64
N GLN A 75 18.53 -3.31 -12.53
CA GLN A 75 17.90 -2.83 -11.30
C GLN A 75 16.68 -3.66 -10.92
N MET A 76 15.83 -4.04 -11.89
CA MET A 76 14.73 -4.98 -11.64
C MET A 76 15.27 -6.34 -11.19
N LYS A 77 16.40 -6.81 -11.76
CA LYS A 77 17.08 -8.04 -11.33
C LYS A 77 17.80 -7.87 -9.97
N ALA A 78 18.27 -6.68 -9.62
CA ALA A 78 18.84 -6.39 -8.30
C ALA A 78 17.75 -6.32 -7.21
N ALA A 79 16.56 -5.81 -7.54
CA ALA A 79 15.37 -5.88 -6.70
C ALA A 79 14.87 -7.33 -6.46
N THR A 80 15.46 -8.33 -7.15
CA THR A 80 15.14 -9.77 -6.98
C THR A 80 16.03 -10.53 -6.00
N GLU A 81 17.02 -9.89 -5.35
CA GLU A 81 17.76 -10.55 -4.26
C GLU A 81 17.01 -10.40 -2.92
N PRO A 82 16.81 -11.49 -2.14
CA PRO A 82 16.12 -11.44 -0.85
C PRO A 82 16.67 -10.38 0.12
N TYR A 83 17.98 -10.11 0.07
CA TYR A 83 18.64 -9.12 0.91
C TYR A 83 18.35 -7.67 0.48
N VAL A 84 18.29 -7.41 -0.83
CA VAL A 84 17.93 -6.09 -1.37
C VAL A 84 16.47 -5.77 -1.05
N ALA A 85 15.58 -6.75 -1.20
CA ALA A 85 14.17 -6.59 -0.83
C ALA A 85 14.01 -6.34 0.68
N TYR A 86 14.79 -7.01 1.54
CA TYR A 86 14.74 -6.80 2.99
C TYR A 86 15.14 -5.37 3.38
N GLY A 87 16.30 -4.88 2.90
CA GLY A 87 16.75 -3.52 3.19
C GLY A 87 15.82 -2.45 2.64
N ALA A 88 15.40 -2.58 1.38
CA ALA A 88 14.46 -1.62 0.78
C ALA A 88 13.12 -1.57 1.53
N THR A 89 12.57 -2.71 1.93
CA THR A 89 11.33 -2.74 2.72
C THR A 89 11.49 -2.19 4.13
N GLU A 90 12.71 -2.19 4.69
CA GLU A 90 13.01 -1.52 5.95
C GLU A 90 12.89 -0.01 5.79
N ASP A 91 13.45 0.55 4.71
CA ASP A 91 13.36 1.98 4.41
C ASP A 91 11.92 2.42 4.11
N LEU A 92 11.18 1.60 3.34
CA LEU A 92 9.73 1.80 3.12
C LEU A 92 8.96 1.79 4.45
N PHE A 93 9.25 0.84 5.33
CA PHE A 93 8.62 0.76 6.65
C PHE A 93 8.94 1.98 7.50
N ARG A 94 10.22 2.38 7.58
CA ARG A 94 10.65 3.60 8.29
C ARG A 94 9.89 4.82 7.75
N ALA A 95 9.69 4.91 6.44
CA ALA A 95 8.86 5.96 5.86
C ALA A 95 7.41 5.95 6.34
N CYS A 96 6.80 4.78 6.46
CA CYS A 96 5.44 4.63 6.97
C CYS A 96 5.32 5.02 8.44
N ALA A 97 6.29 4.60 9.27
CA ALA A 97 6.24 4.78 10.72
C ALA A 97 6.51 6.24 11.16
N ARG A 98 7.34 6.97 10.40
CA ARG A 98 7.74 8.35 10.72
C ARG A 98 6.56 9.29 11.01
N ALA A 99 5.47 9.14 10.27
CA ALA A 99 4.30 10.03 10.39
C ALA A 99 3.62 9.96 11.76
N GLY A 100 3.72 8.82 12.45
CA GLY A 100 3.11 8.62 13.77
C GLY A 100 4.12 8.64 14.91
N ASP A 101 5.38 9.01 14.69
CA ASP A 101 6.38 8.91 15.75
C ASP A 101 6.05 9.82 16.96
N TYR A 102 6.31 9.26 18.14
CA TYR A 102 6.12 9.92 19.43
C TYR A 102 7.19 9.45 20.40
N THR A 103 7.41 10.22 21.45
CA THR A 103 8.30 9.88 22.57
C THR A 103 7.51 9.73 23.86
N MET A 104 8.07 9.00 24.82
CA MET A 104 7.48 8.93 26.17
C MET A 104 8.13 9.99 27.07
N PRO A 105 7.34 10.76 27.84
CA PRO A 105 7.89 11.62 28.88
C PRO A 105 8.78 10.84 29.84
N THR A 106 9.87 11.45 30.30
CA THR A 106 10.67 10.86 31.37
C THR A 106 9.86 10.90 32.66
N VAL A 107 9.54 9.72 33.19
CA VAL A 107 8.83 9.56 34.45
C VAL A 107 9.87 9.42 35.57
N ALA A 108 9.66 10.08 36.71
CA ALA A 108 10.55 9.95 37.86
C ALA A 108 10.53 8.51 38.40
N GLU A 109 11.63 8.09 39.04
CA GLU A 109 11.75 6.74 39.60
C GLU A 109 10.63 6.46 40.62
N GLY A 110 9.75 5.49 40.34
CA GLY A 110 8.62 5.12 41.19
C GLY A 110 7.28 5.76 40.83
N GLU A 111 7.23 6.66 39.85
CA GLU A 111 5.97 7.20 39.30
C GLU A 111 5.50 6.39 38.09
N GLU A 112 4.18 6.30 37.92
CA GLU A 112 3.58 5.65 36.74
C GLU A 112 3.45 6.65 35.58
N PRO A 113 3.65 6.23 34.33
CA PRO A 113 3.38 7.07 33.17
C PRO A 113 1.95 7.62 33.19
N LEU A 114 1.78 8.83 32.65
CA LEU A 114 0.45 9.39 32.45
C LEU A 114 -0.35 8.45 31.55
N ARG A 115 -1.60 8.12 31.94
CA ARG A 115 -2.47 7.24 31.18
C ARG A 115 -3.74 7.93 30.71
N SER A 116 -4.20 7.55 29.53
CA SER A 116 -5.49 7.95 28.98
C SER A 116 -6.64 7.38 29.80
N ALA A 117 -7.87 7.87 29.57
CA ALA A 117 -9.07 7.29 30.16
C ALA A 117 -9.28 5.80 29.80
N LYS A 118 -8.67 5.33 28.70
CA LYS A 118 -8.68 3.94 28.25
C LYS A 118 -7.52 3.11 28.84
N GLY A 119 -6.70 3.70 29.70
CA GLY A 119 -5.56 3.06 30.36
C GLY A 119 -4.31 2.91 29.49
N GLU A 120 -4.22 3.66 28.39
CA GLU A 120 -3.06 3.66 27.49
C GLU A 120 -2.03 4.68 27.94
N ASP A 121 -0.73 4.37 27.90
CA ASP A 121 0.29 5.34 28.25
C ASP A 121 0.32 6.50 27.23
N LEU A 122 0.45 7.72 27.74
CA LEU A 122 0.44 8.96 26.98
C LEU A 122 1.88 9.40 26.67
N GLY A 123 2.15 9.52 25.38
CA GLY A 123 3.39 10.08 24.86
C GLY A 123 3.30 11.58 24.57
N VAL A 124 4.30 12.07 23.86
CA VAL A 124 4.34 13.38 23.22
C VAL A 124 4.66 13.18 21.75
N GLY A 125 3.77 13.62 20.88
CA GLY A 125 3.93 13.60 19.43
C GLY A 125 3.79 15.00 18.86
N SER A 126 4.35 15.22 17.67
CA SER A 126 4.29 16.51 16.96
C SER A 126 3.88 16.33 15.49
N GLY A 127 3.51 17.43 14.85
CA GLY A 127 3.08 17.46 13.47
C GLY A 127 1.60 17.17 13.27
N TRP A 128 1.20 17.10 12.00
CA TRP A 128 -0.20 17.17 11.56
C TRP A 128 -1.15 16.19 12.28
N TRP A 129 -0.74 14.94 12.48
CA TRP A 129 -1.58 13.93 13.13
C TRP A 129 -1.94 14.29 14.58
N TYR A 130 -1.02 14.91 15.31
CA TYR A 130 -1.19 15.19 16.74
C TYR A 130 -1.67 16.62 17.00
N GLU A 131 -1.08 17.60 16.30
CA GLU A 131 -1.33 19.02 16.53
C GLU A 131 -2.59 19.52 15.81
N GLU A 132 -2.81 19.08 14.57
CA GLU A 132 -3.91 19.58 13.73
C GLU A 132 -5.15 18.68 13.79
N LEU A 133 -4.94 17.35 13.81
CA LEU A 133 -6.05 16.38 13.93
C LEU A 133 -6.38 16.02 15.39
N GLY A 134 -5.59 16.48 16.36
CA GLY A 134 -5.84 16.28 17.79
C GLY A 134 -5.74 14.82 18.25
N LEU A 135 -5.08 13.92 17.50
CA LEU A 135 -4.94 12.54 17.93
C LEU A 135 -4.07 12.47 19.19
N THR A 136 -4.40 11.53 20.08
CA THR A 136 -3.60 11.33 21.29
C THR A 136 -2.37 10.48 20.96
N PRO A 137 -1.14 10.91 21.29
CA PRO A 137 0.08 10.13 21.03
C PRO A 137 0.16 8.91 21.94
N THR A 138 -0.37 7.78 21.49
CA THR A 138 -0.31 6.48 22.16
C THR A 138 0.26 5.42 21.21
N PHE A 139 0.62 4.25 21.76
CA PHE A 139 0.99 3.10 20.95
C PHE A 139 -0.06 2.73 19.90
N ASN A 140 -1.34 2.75 20.27
CA ASN A 140 -2.42 2.40 19.36
C ASN A 140 -2.56 3.45 18.24
N THR A 141 -2.44 4.74 18.56
CA THR A 141 -2.46 5.80 17.55
C THR A 141 -1.31 5.65 16.55
N TRP A 142 -0.08 5.42 17.03
CA TRP A 142 1.07 5.13 16.17
C TRP A 142 0.84 3.90 15.29
N ALA A 143 0.30 2.81 15.85
CA ALA A 143 0.01 1.58 15.11
C ALA A 143 -0.99 1.85 13.96
N GLN A 144 -2.06 2.60 14.21
CA GLN A 144 -3.09 2.89 13.21
C GLN A 144 -2.61 3.88 12.14
N ILE A 145 -1.85 4.91 12.50
CA ILE A 145 -1.21 5.82 11.53
C ILE A 145 -0.22 5.03 10.66
N THR A 146 0.59 4.16 11.27
CA THR A 146 1.57 3.33 10.55
C THR A 146 0.87 2.35 9.61
N PHE A 147 -0.22 1.69 10.05
CA PHE A 147 -1.05 0.85 9.19
C PHE A 147 -1.64 1.60 8.00
N LEU A 148 -2.08 2.85 8.19
CA LEU A 148 -2.57 3.66 7.06
C LEU A 148 -1.49 3.85 6.01
N HIS A 149 -0.26 4.20 6.39
CA HIS A 149 0.84 4.40 5.45
C HIS A 149 1.31 3.09 4.83
N MET A 150 1.43 2.02 5.63
CA MET A 150 1.74 0.68 5.12
C MET A 150 0.68 0.19 4.15
N TYR A 151 -0.60 0.54 4.33
CA TYR A 151 -1.66 0.21 3.38
C TYR A 151 -1.41 0.90 2.04
N LEU A 152 -1.08 2.20 2.04
CA LEU A 152 -0.76 2.95 0.81
C LEU A 152 0.39 2.29 0.04
N VAL A 153 1.48 1.93 0.74
CA VAL A 153 2.61 1.21 0.16
C VAL A 153 2.21 -0.19 -0.31
N THR A 154 1.41 -0.92 0.48
CA THR A 154 0.92 -2.26 0.14
C THR A 154 0.12 -2.24 -1.16
N VAL A 155 -0.74 -1.24 -1.36
CA VAL A 155 -1.48 -1.05 -2.61
C VAL A 155 -0.52 -0.87 -3.79
N ARG A 156 0.52 -0.03 -3.64
CA ARG A 156 1.53 0.16 -4.69
C ARG A 156 2.36 -1.11 -4.97
N LEU A 157 2.70 -1.87 -3.93
CA LEU A 157 3.40 -3.14 -4.05
C LEU A 157 2.56 -4.23 -4.74
N ARG A 158 1.22 -4.13 -4.76
CA ARG A 158 0.37 -5.07 -5.55
C ARG A 158 0.59 -4.92 -7.06
N MET A 159 1.18 -3.81 -7.51
CA MET A 159 1.53 -3.59 -8.91
C MET A 159 2.90 -4.16 -9.29
N PHE A 160 3.70 -4.63 -8.32
CA PHE A 160 4.97 -5.31 -8.62
C PHE A 160 4.73 -6.61 -9.39
N PRO A 161 5.77 -7.13 -10.08
CA PRO A 161 5.69 -8.46 -10.68
C PRO A 161 5.23 -9.49 -9.64
N GLN A 162 4.21 -10.29 -9.99
CA GLN A 162 3.51 -11.18 -9.04
C GLN A 162 4.44 -12.12 -8.26
N GLN A 163 5.52 -12.56 -8.91
CA GLN A 163 6.55 -13.41 -8.32
C GLN A 163 7.32 -12.77 -7.13
N HIS A 164 7.28 -11.44 -7.00
CA HIS A 164 7.99 -10.70 -5.95
C HIS A 164 7.05 -10.06 -4.92
N ALA A 165 5.87 -9.62 -5.34
CA ALA A 165 4.95 -8.83 -4.50
C ALA A 165 4.74 -9.44 -3.11
N HIS A 166 4.49 -10.75 -3.03
CA HIS A 166 4.27 -11.45 -1.75
C HIS A 166 5.43 -11.30 -0.76
N HIS A 167 6.68 -11.48 -1.23
CA HIS A 167 7.86 -11.36 -0.38
C HIS A 167 8.06 -9.93 0.13
N TRP A 168 7.76 -8.92 -0.71
CA TRP A 168 7.83 -7.51 -0.32
C TRP A 168 6.78 -7.16 0.72
N HIS A 169 5.53 -7.63 0.53
CA HIS A 169 4.46 -7.45 1.52
C HIS A 169 4.81 -8.10 2.86
N GLN A 170 5.39 -9.30 2.83
CA GLN A 170 5.78 -9.99 4.05
C GLN A 170 6.91 -9.26 4.79
N ASN A 171 8.00 -8.89 4.11
CA ASN A 171 9.10 -8.17 4.76
C ASN A 171 8.64 -6.81 5.34
N LEU A 172 7.80 -6.05 4.60
CA LEU A 172 7.24 -4.80 5.11
C LEU A 172 6.46 -5.01 6.42
N LEU A 173 5.71 -6.11 6.50
CA LEU A 173 4.93 -6.46 7.68
C LEU A 173 5.82 -6.96 8.84
N ASP A 174 6.87 -7.73 8.53
CA ASP A 174 7.83 -8.21 9.53
C ASP A 174 8.56 -7.03 10.20
N HIS A 175 9.01 -6.03 9.42
CA HIS A 175 9.59 -4.79 9.95
C HIS A 175 8.66 -4.05 10.90
N TYR A 176 7.37 -3.97 10.56
CA TYR A 176 6.36 -3.41 11.46
C TYR A 176 6.27 -4.16 12.78
N PHE A 177 6.25 -5.50 12.75
CA PHE A 177 6.15 -6.28 13.98
C PHE A 177 7.39 -6.22 14.85
N TYR A 178 8.58 -6.12 14.26
CA TYR A 178 9.81 -5.86 15.03
C TYR A 178 9.75 -4.50 15.73
N ALA A 179 9.37 -3.44 15.01
CA ALA A 179 9.23 -2.11 15.59
C ALA A 179 8.12 -2.04 16.66
N ALA A 180 7.01 -2.74 16.45
CA ALA A 180 5.92 -2.82 17.43
C ALA A 180 6.36 -3.55 18.70
N GLU A 181 7.10 -4.67 18.59
CA GLU A 181 7.66 -5.36 19.75
C GLU A 181 8.65 -4.49 20.52
N ASP A 182 9.57 -3.82 19.80
CA ASP A 182 10.55 -2.91 20.38
C ASP A 182 9.87 -1.77 21.14
N ARG A 183 8.87 -1.12 20.53
CA ARG A 183 8.13 -0.01 21.15
C ARG A 183 7.36 -0.44 22.40
N MET A 184 6.74 -1.62 22.38
CA MET A 184 6.08 -2.18 23.56
C MET A 184 7.08 -2.44 24.71
N ALA A 185 8.28 -2.91 24.40
CA ALA A 185 9.31 -3.18 25.39
C ALA A 185 9.96 -1.88 25.92
N ALA A 186 10.39 -1.00 25.02
CA ALA A 186 11.21 0.17 25.31
C ALA A 186 10.40 1.37 25.80
N LEU A 187 9.21 1.62 25.24
CA LEU A 187 8.40 2.81 25.57
C LEU A 187 7.30 2.50 26.59
N HIS A 188 6.75 1.29 26.57
CA HIS A 188 5.60 0.92 27.42
C HIS A 188 5.94 -0.07 28.54
N ASN A 189 7.22 -0.39 28.70
CA ASN A 189 7.72 -1.30 29.74
C ASN A 189 6.96 -2.65 29.80
N ILE A 190 6.45 -3.15 28.67
CA ILE A 190 5.77 -4.45 28.59
C ILE A 190 6.84 -5.55 28.53
N ALA A 191 7.49 -5.80 29.66
CA ALA A 191 8.60 -6.75 29.79
C ALA A 191 8.17 -8.20 29.50
N ALA A 192 6.93 -8.56 29.86
CA ALA A 192 6.43 -9.91 29.68
C ALA A 192 6.22 -10.27 28.20
N ARG A 193 7.05 -11.18 27.68
CA ARG A 193 7.00 -11.64 26.28
C ARG A 193 5.65 -12.24 25.89
N SER A 194 4.99 -12.96 26.80
CA SER A 194 3.67 -13.54 26.59
C SER A 194 2.60 -12.47 26.32
N VAL A 195 2.69 -11.33 27.03
CA VAL A 195 1.80 -10.19 26.85
C VAL A 195 2.07 -9.54 25.50
N ARG A 196 3.34 -9.23 25.17
CA ARG A 196 3.68 -8.68 23.84
C ARG A 196 3.20 -9.57 22.70
N ASN A 197 3.39 -10.89 22.80
CA ASN A 197 2.90 -11.84 21.78
C ASN A 197 1.38 -11.82 21.61
N LYS A 198 0.61 -11.52 22.67
CA LYS A 198 -0.84 -11.33 22.57
C LYS A 198 -1.16 -10.07 21.78
N TYR A 199 -0.52 -8.94 22.13
CA TYR A 199 -0.67 -7.68 21.40
C TYR A 199 -0.29 -7.81 19.92
N LEU A 200 0.82 -8.48 19.59
CA LEU A 200 1.24 -8.70 18.19
C LEU A 200 0.19 -9.52 17.42
N LYS A 201 -0.43 -10.53 18.04
CA LYS A 201 -1.53 -11.29 17.42
C LYS A 201 -2.77 -10.41 17.18
N ASP A 202 -3.11 -9.56 18.14
CA ASP A 202 -4.23 -8.64 18.02
C ASP A 202 -3.98 -7.62 16.89
N LEU A 203 -2.78 -7.05 16.82
CA LEU A 203 -2.33 -6.18 15.73
C LEU A 203 -2.38 -6.88 14.37
N PHE A 204 -2.02 -8.17 14.27
CA PHE A 204 -2.12 -8.93 13.03
C PHE A 204 -3.58 -9.11 12.56
N VAL A 205 -4.52 -9.27 13.48
CA VAL A 205 -5.96 -9.28 13.14
C VAL A 205 -6.40 -7.90 12.68
N GLN A 206 -6.00 -6.84 13.40
CA GLN A 206 -6.32 -5.46 13.03
C GLN A 206 -5.79 -5.10 11.65
N TRP A 207 -4.53 -5.42 11.33
CA TRP A 207 -3.92 -5.18 10.02
C TRP A 207 -4.78 -5.75 8.88
N ARG A 208 -5.24 -7.00 9.00
CA ARG A 208 -6.11 -7.61 7.99
C ARG A 208 -7.48 -6.92 7.90
N GLY A 209 -8.01 -6.46 9.02
CA GLY A 209 -9.23 -5.65 9.05
C GLY A 209 -9.05 -4.30 8.36
N VAL A 210 -7.88 -3.65 8.55
CA VAL A 210 -7.49 -2.42 7.88
C VAL A 210 -7.41 -2.63 6.37
N LEU A 211 -6.69 -3.65 5.91
CA LEU A 211 -6.60 -3.99 4.48
C LEU A 211 -7.99 -4.12 3.84
N ALA A 212 -8.85 -4.94 4.45
CA ALA A 212 -10.20 -5.18 3.92
C ALA A 212 -11.07 -3.91 3.90
N ALA A 213 -11.05 -3.13 4.97
CA ALA A 213 -11.91 -1.95 5.10
C ALA A 213 -11.47 -0.80 4.18
N TYR A 214 -10.16 -0.59 4.02
CA TYR A 214 -9.66 0.43 3.10
C TYR A 214 -9.85 0.00 1.65
N ASP A 215 -9.63 -1.27 1.30
CA ASP A 215 -9.95 -1.78 -0.05
C ASP A 215 -11.43 -1.61 -0.38
N GLU A 216 -12.33 -1.90 0.57
CA GLU A 216 -13.76 -1.64 0.42
C GLU A 216 -14.06 -0.15 0.24
N GLY A 217 -13.44 0.72 1.04
CA GLY A 217 -13.59 2.18 0.95
C GLY A 217 -13.14 2.73 -0.40
N LEU A 218 -12.02 2.24 -0.94
CA LEU A 218 -11.54 2.67 -2.26
C LEU A 218 -12.53 2.37 -3.37
N VAL A 219 -13.19 1.21 -3.32
CA VAL A 219 -14.15 0.74 -4.33
C VAL A 219 -15.53 1.39 -4.16
N LYS A 220 -16.01 1.53 -2.93
CA LYS A 220 -17.38 2.00 -2.64
C LYS A 220 -17.50 3.53 -2.51
N GLY A 221 -16.38 4.24 -2.39
CA GLY A 221 -16.34 5.70 -2.36
C GLY A 221 -16.02 6.28 -0.98
N ASP A 222 -15.88 7.60 -0.95
CA ASP A 222 -15.23 8.31 0.17
C ASP A 222 -16.02 8.24 1.47
N ALA A 223 -17.35 8.10 1.44
CA ALA A 223 -18.13 7.89 2.66
C ALA A 223 -17.78 6.57 3.38
N VAL A 224 -17.56 5.50 2.61
CA VAL A 224 -17.16 4.19 3.17
C VAL A 224 -15.71 4.24 3.63
N LEU A 225 -14.83 4.91 2.87
CA LEU A 225 -13.44 5.12 3.27
C LEU A 225 -13.34 5.98 4.55
N ALA A 226 -14.13 7.05 4.65
CA ALA A 226 -14.23 7.90 5.84
C ALA A 226 -14.66 7.09 7.07
N THR A 227 -15.63 6.18 6.91
CA THR A 227 -16.06 5.29 7.99
C THR A 227 -14.92 4.39 8.47
N ALA A 228 -14.13 3.84 7.54
CA ALA A 228 -12.97 3.02 7.86
C ALA A 228 -11.87 3.84 8.56
N VAL A 229 -11.58 5.05 8.09
CA VAL A 229 -10.62 5.99 8.69
C VAL A 229 -11.06 6.38 10.10
N TRP A 230 -12.31 6.75 10.30
CA TRP A 230 -12.86 7.11 11.61
C TRP A 230 -12.71 5.97 12.62
N ARG A 231 -13.10 4.74 12.26
CA ARG A 231 -13.00 3.58 13.14
C ARG A 231 -11.54 3.26 13.49
N ASN A 232 -10.63 3.33 12.53
CA ASN A 232 -9.26 2.88 12.69
C ASN A 232 -8.37 3.99 13.29
N VAL A 233 -8.28 5.15 12.65
CA VAL A 233 -7.38 6.26 13.03
C VAL A 233 -7.92 7.07 14.20
N PHE A 234 -9.22 7.39 14.17
CA PHE A 234 -9.87 8.18 15.23
C PHE A 234 -10.49 7.29 16.32
N GLY A 235 -10.21 5.99 16.31
CA GLY A 235 -10.67 5.04 17.32
C GLY A 235 -12.18 4.94 17.49
N GLY A 236 -12.95 5.34 16.47
CA GLY A 236 -14.42 5.38 16.54
C GLY A 236 -14.96 6.42 17.53
N ASP A 237 -14.21 7.48 17.83
CA ASP A 237 -14.66 8.54 18.73
C ASP A 237 -15.87 9.27 18.14
N GLU A 238 -16.98 9.29 18.89
CA GLU A 238 -18.22 9.97 18.50
C GLU A 238 -18.03 11.49 18.36
N ASN A 239 -16.99 12.04 19.01
CA ASN A 239 -16.65 13.46 18.96
C ASN A 239 -15.58 13.79 17.90
N ALA A 240 -15.15 12.82 17.11
CA ALA A 240 -14.18 13.07 16.04
C ALA A 240 -14.72 14.09 15.04
N ASP A 241 -13.94 15.12 14.75
CA ASP A 241 -14.30 16.11 13.74
C ASP A 241 -14.42 15.46 12.35
N ALA A 242 -15.59 15.62 11.73
CA ALA A 242 -15.85 15.09 10.40
C ALA A 242 -14.93 15.71 9.33
N ALA A 243 -14.51 16.97 9.51
CA ALA A 243 -13.57 17.61 8.60
C ALA A 243 -12.17 16.98 8.73
N ALA A 244 -11.69 16.73 9.96
CA ALA A 244 -10.45 15.98 10.20
C ALA A 244 -10.47 14.59 9.52
N VAL A 245 -11.56 13.84 9.64
CA VAL A 245 -11.72 12.53 8.97
C VAL A 245 -11.67 12.68 7.45
N ALA A 246 -12.38 13.67 6.89
CA ALA A 246 -12.39 13.94 5.45
C ALA A 246 -11.01 14.39 4.92
N ASN A 247 -10.23 15.11 5.72
CA ASN A 247 -8.86 15.49 5.39
C ASN A 247 -7.95 14.26 5.28
N VAL A 248 -8.07 13.29 6.20
CA VAL A 248 -7.33 12.02 6.12
C VAL A 248 -7.75 11.19 4.89
N VAL A 249 -9.03 11.18 4.53
CA VAL A 249 -9.49 10.54 3.29
C VAL A 249 -8.86 11.19 2.06
N SER A 250 -8.86 12.52 2.01
CA SER A 250 -8.26 13.29 0.91
C SER A 250 -6.75 13.04 0.81
N TYR A 251 -6.06 12.99 1.95
CA TYR A 251 -4.66 12.61 2.08
C TYR A 251 -4.39 11.20 1.53
N MET A 252 -5.21 10.21 1.89
CA MET A 252 -5.07 8.84 1.36
C MET A 252 -5.24 8.81 -0.17
N ARG A 253 -6.27 9.48 -0.71
CA ARG A 253 -6.52 9.54 -2.16
C ARG A 253 -5.37 10.21 -2.91
N LYS A 254 -4.84 11.32 -2.36
CA LYS A 254 -3.67 12.02 -2.90
C LYS A 254 -2.45 11.10 -2.96
N ASN A 255 -2.11 10.45 -1.86
CA ASN A 255 -0.97 9.56 -1.79
C ASN A 255 -1.11 8.34 -2.70
N LEU A 256 -2.29 7.74 -2.81
CA LEU A 256 -2.51 6.62 -3.76
C LEU A 256 -2.25 7.03 -5.20
N ARG A 257 -2.75 8.21 -5.60
CA ARG A 257 -2.51 8.76 -6.95
C ARG A 257 -1.03 9.08 -7.18
N ASP A 258 -0.36 9.60 -6.17
CA ASP A 258 1.05 9.99 -6.28
C ASP A 258 1.93 8.73 -6.33
N LEU A 259 1.67 7.72 -5.49
CA LEU A 259 2.36 6.42 -5.49
C LEU A 259 2.14 5.61 -6.78
N ASP A 260 0.97 5.66 -7.39
CA ASP A 260 0.66 5.02 -8.68
C ASP A 260 1.62 5.48 -9.80
N ARG A 261 2.18 6.69 -9.68
CA ARG A 261 3.12 7.28 -10.65
C ARG A 261 4.58 6.96 -10.36
N VAL A 262 4.91 6.40 -9.20
CA VAL A 262 6.28 6.04 -8.83
C VAL A 262 6.68 4.77 -9.58
N HIS A 263 7.89 4.73 -10.15
CA HIS A 263 8.36 3.54 -10.86
C HIS A 263 8.77 2.41 -9.90
N ASP A 264 8.68 1.17 -10.36
CA ASP A 264 9.08 0.00 -9.57
C ASP A 264 10.53 0.09 -9.08
N SER A 265 11.43 0.70 -9.88
CA SER A 265 12.83 0.93 -9.49
C SER A 265 12.98 1.80 -8.26
N ASP A 266 12.10 2.80 -8.11
CA ASP A 266 12.20 3.82 -7.07
C ASP A 266 11.54 3.31 -5.77
N ILE A 267 10.42 2.60 -5.90
CA ILE A 267 9.88 1.81 -4.78
C ILE A 267 10.91 0.77 -4.31
N ALA A 268 11.60 0.12 -5.25
CA ALA A 268 12.59 -0.90 -4.93
C ALA A 268 13.89 -0.35 -4.32
N SER A 269 14.16 0.95 -4.43
CA SER A 269 15.26 1.61 -3.73
C SER A 269 14.91 2.05 -2.32
N GLY A 270 13.66 1.88 -1.87
CA GLY A 270 13.20 2.30 -0.54
C GLY A 270 12.96 3.81 -0.42
N ASP A 271 13.15 4.57 -1.50
CA ASP A 271 13.01 6.03 -1.50
C ASP A 271 11.56 6.42 -1.81
N ILE A 272 10.76 6.56 -0.75
CA ILE A 272 9.40 7.06 -0.85
C ILE A 272 9.20 8.27 0.05
N SER A 273 8.36 9.18 -0.43
CA SER A 273 7.80 10.26 0.37
C SER A 273 6.29 10.23 0.27
N PHE A 274 5.64 10.58 1.37
CA PHE A 274 4.21 10.81 1.38
C PHE A 274 3.95 12.29 1.13
N SER A 275 2.83 12.58 0.48
CA SER A 275 2.45 13.94 0.13
C SER A 275 2.25 14.78 1.39
N ASP A 276 2.47 16.10 1.30
CA ASP A 276 2.11 17.02 2.39
C ASP A 276 0.61 16.91 2.69
N PRO A 277 0.20 16.65 3.96
CA PRO A 277 -1.20 16.51 4.33
C PRO A 277 -2.00 17.82 4.37
N VAL A 278 -1.35 18.99 4.32
CA VAL A 278 -2.00 20.30 4.34
C VAL A 278 -2.23 20.85 2.93
N ARG A 279 -1.52 20.34 1.92
CA ARG A 279 -1.58 20.77 0.51
C ARG A 279 -2.09 19.66 -0.40
#